data_AF-A0A3V2P0C8-F1
#
_entry.id   AF-A0A3V2P0C8-F1
#
_cell.length_a   1.000
_cell.length_b   1.000
_cell.length_c   1.000
_cell.angle_alpha   90.00
_cell.angle_beta   90.00
_cell.angle_gamma   90.00
#
_symmetry.space_group_name_H-M   'P 1'
#
loop_
_entity.id
_entity.type
_entity.pdbx_description
1 polymer ?
#
loop_
_entity_poly.entity_id
_entity_poly.type
_entity_poly.pdbx_seq_one_letter_code
_entity_poly.pdbx_strand_id
1 'polypeptide(L)'
;FEWNGRTWNGGPDSLSRLSPVTVAAKAENARDVFVWGDASNQQVHMTMAQAGELAAAMAQASMDRNNEIYLRQREMKEMLEKLGDLCSIRELTISGN
;
A
#
# COMPACT_ATOMS: atom_id res chain seq x y z
N PHE A 1 0.29 -6.89 0.11
CA PHE A 1 -0.20 -7.17 1.49
C PHE A 1 -1.12 -8.37 1.43
N GLU A 2 -1.32 -9.07 2.53
CA GLU A 2 -2.23 -10.22 2.59
C GLU A 2 -3.62 -9.78 3.05
N TRP A 3 -4.66 -10.28 2.38
CA TRP A 3 -6.05 -10.10 2.77
C TRP A 3 -6.86 -11.28 2.27
N ASN A 4 -7.67 -11.85 3.17
CA ASN A 4 -8.52 -13.02 2.90
C ASN A 4 -7.77 -14.20 2.23
N GLY A 5 -6.58 -14.52 2.76
CA GLY A 5 -5.75 -15.64 2.29
C GLY A 5 -5.08 -15.44 0.92
N ARG A 6 -5.08 -14.21 0.38
CA ARG A 6 -4.44 -13.85 -0.89
C ARG A 6 -3.55 -12.64 -0.75
N THR A 7 -2.58 -12.53 -1.66
CA THR A 7 -1.72 -11.36 -1.77
C THR A 7 -2.29 -10.37 -2.77
N TRP A 8 -2.31 -9.09 -2.42
CA TRP A 8 -2.86 -8.02 -3.24
C TRP A 8 -1.85 -6.90 -3.48
N ASN A 9 -1.95 -6.30 -4.67
CA ASN A 9 -1.26 -5.07 -5.01
C ASN A 9 -2.02 -3.89 -4.41
N GLY A 10 -1.46 -3.27 -3.36
CA GLY A 10 -2.04 -2.10 -2.68
C GLY A 10 -1.46 -0.77 -3.14
N GLY A 11 -0.75 -0.75 -4.28
CA GLY A 11 -0.13 0.46 -4.79
C GLY A 11 -1.14 1.52 -5.24
N PRO A 12 -0.72 2.79 -5.37
CA PRO A 12 -1.59 3.91 -5.76
C PRO A 12 -2.39 3.66 -7.05
N ASP A 13 -1.80 2.97 -8.03
CA ASP A 13 -2.47 2.64 -9.29
C ASP A 13 -3.61 1.63 -9.11
N SER A 14 -3.39 0.62 -8.26
CA SER A 14 -4.43 -0.38 -7.94
C SER A 14 -5.58 0.26 -7.18
N LEU A 15 -5.25 1.13 -6.22
CA LEU A 15 -6.25 1.87 -5.46
C LEU A 15 -7.06 2.83 -6.34
N SER A 16 -6.39 3.58 -7.23
CA SER A 16 -7.05 4.51 -8.17
C SER A 16 -8.08 3.81 -9.06
N ARG A 17 -7.78 2.58 -9.49
CA ARG A 17 -8.69 1.77 -10.30
C ARG A 17 -9.83 1.17 -9.49
N LEU A 18 -9.62 0.88 -8.21
CA LEU A 18 -10.63 0.29 -7.31
C LEU A 18 -11.54 1.35 -6.66
N SER A 19 -11.11 2.61 -6.56
CA SER A 19 -11.87 3.71 -5.97
C SER A 19 -13.30 3.88 -6.53
N PRO A 20 -13.55 3.87 -7.85
CA PRO A 20 -14.91 3.97 -8.38
C PRO A 20 -15.82 2.81 -7.95
N VAL A 21 -15.24 1.62 -7.71
CA VAL A 21 -15.97 0.42 -7.27
C VAL A 21 -16.52 0.61 -5.86
N THR A 22 -15.80 1.31 -4.98
CA THR A 22 -16.27 1.61 -3.62
C THR A 22 -17.49 2.52 -3.59
N VAL A 23 -17.62 3.41 -4.58
CA VAL A 23 -18.79 4.28 -4.72
C VAL A 23 -19.96 3.49 -5.30
N ALA A 24 -19.70 2.69 -6.34
CA ALA A 24 -20.70 1.83 -6.94
C ALA A 24 -21.22 0.76 -5.96
N ALA A 25 -20.38 0.26 -5.05
CA ALA A 25 -20.77 -0.73 -4.04
C ALA A 25 -21.83 -0.21 -3.05
N LYS A 26 -21.93 1.11 -2.89
CA LYS A 26 -22.88 1.76 -1.98
C LYS A 26 -24.22 2.07 -2.65
N ALA A 27 -24.35 1.84 -3.96
CA ALA A 27 -25.59 2.06 -4.67
C ALA A 27 -26.58 0.91 -4.43
N GLU A 28 -27.86 1.23 -4.25
CA GLU A 28 -28.93 0.24 -4.01
C GLU A 28 -29.13 -0.75 -5.17
N ASN A 29 -28.60 -0.44 -6.37
CA ASN A 29 -28.66 -1.29 -7.57
C ASN A 29 -27.29 -1.82 -8.02
N ALA A 30 -26.31 -1.88 -7.11
CA ALA A 30 -25.00 -2.43 -7.43
C ALA A 30 -25.10 -3.87 -7.96
N ARG A 31 -24.26 -4.22 -8.93
CA ARG A 31 -24.13 -5.62 -9.38
C ARG A 31 -23.67 -6.47 -8.20
N ASP A 32 -24.19 -7.68 -8.02
CA ASP A 32 -23.74 -8.54 -6.90
C ASP A 32 -22.32 -9.06 -7.05
N VAL A 33 -21.80 -9.16 -8.28
CA VAL A 33 -20.52 -9.81 -8.58
C VAL A 33 -19.51 -8.81 -9.17
N PHE A 34 -18.33 -8.79 -8.57
CA PHE A 34 -17.16 -8.05 -9.00
C PHE A 34 -15.98 -9.01 -9.22
N VAL A 35 -15.13 -8.70 -10.20
CA VAL A 35 -13.93 -9.51 -10.50
C VAL A 35 -12.71 -8.62 -10.45
N TRP A 36 -11.72 -9.01 -9.64
CA TRP A 36 -10.44 -8.33 -9.51
C TRP A 36 -9.27 -9.29 -9.61
N GLY A 37 -8.13 -8.80 -10.10
CA GLY A 37 -6.88 -9.58 -10.12
C GLY A 37 -6.16 -9.49 -8.78
N ASP A 38 -5.77 -10.63 -8.20
CA ASP A 38 -4.83 -10.63 -7.09
C ASP A 38 -3.40 -10.24 -7.55
N ALA A 39 -2.43 -10.23 -6.63
CA ALA A 39 -1.06 -9.84 -6.95
C ALA A 39 -0.38 -10.73 -8.01
N SER A 40 -0.89 -11.95 -8.21
CA SER A 40 -0.42 -12.89 -9.23
C SER A 40 -1.25 -12.82 -10.52
N ASN A 41 -2.10 -11.79 -10.67
CA ASN A 41 -3.05 -11.63 -11.76
C ASN A 41 -4.09 -12.76 -11.86
N GLN A 42 -4.34 -13.52 -10.80
CA GLN A 42 -5.45 -14.47 -10.77
C GLN A 42 -6.77 -13.73 -10.57
N GLN A 43 -7.77 -14.05 -11.40
CA GLN A 43 -9.10 -13.45 -11.27
C GLN A 43 -9.81 -14.00 -10.03
N VAL A 44 -10.23 -13.08 -9.16
CA VAL A 44 -10.97 -13.38 -7.95
C VAL A 44 -12.35 -12.77 -8.06
N HIS A 45 -13.36 -13.64 -7.96
CA HIS A 45 -14.76 -13.24 -7.89
C HIS A 45 -15.11 -12.91 -6.44
N MET A 46 -15.73 -11.75 -6.23
CA MET A 46 -16.12 -11.26 -4.91
C MET A 46 -17.38 -10.42 -5.01
N THR A 47 -18.04 -10.19 -3.87
CA THR A 47 -19.18 -9.29 -3.83
C THR A 47 -18.73 -7.83 -3.90
N MET A 48 -19.65 -6.90 -4.20
CA MET A 48 -19.33 -5.47 -4.13
C MET A 48 -18.97 -5.02 -2.70
N ALA A 49 -19.54 -5.65 -1.67
CA ALA A 49 -19.13 -5.40 -0.28
C ALA A 49 -17.67 -5.80 -0.06
N GLN A 50 -17.28 -7.01 -0.49
CA GLN A 50 -15.89 -7.47 -0.42
C GLN A 50 -14.94 -6.61 -1.26
N ALA A 51 -15.39 -6.08 -2.39
CA ALA A 51 -14.59 -5.14 -3.19
C ALA A 51 -14.36 -3.81 -2.43
N GLY A 52 -15.36 -3.32 -1.70
CA GLY A 52 -15.23 -2.17 -0.80
C GLY A 52 -14.26 -2.42 0.34
N GLU A 53 -14.35 -3.59 0.98
CA GLU A 53 -13.41 -4.01 2.04
C GLU A 53 -11.98 -4.16 1.51
N LEU A 54 -11.80 -4.74 0.32
CA LEU A 54 -10.52 -4.84 -0.34
C LEU A 54 -9.91 -3.46 -0.59
N ALA A 55 -10.71 -2.49 -1.05
CA ALA A 55 -10.25 -1.12 -1.26
C ALA A 55 -9.82 -0.43 0.04
N ALA A 56 -10.57 -0.63 1.13
CA ALA A 56 -10.18 -0.14 2.45
C ALA A 56 -8.86 -0.77 2.93
N ALA A 57 -8.70 -2.10 2.76
CA ALA A 57 -7.47 -2.80 3.11
C ALA A 57 -6.27 -2.33 2.26
N MET A 58 -6.46 -2.08 0.96
CA MET A 58 -5.44 -1.49 0.08
C MET A 58 -5.03 -0.10 0.54
N ALA A 59 -6.00 0.75 0.88
CA ALA A 59 -5.75 2.11 1.35
C ALA A 59 -4.94 2.10 2.66
N GLN A 60 -5.32 1.24 3.62
CA GLN A 60 -4.58 1.08 4.87
C GLN A 60 -3.15 0.60 4.62
N ALA A 61 -2.98 -0.47 3.84
CA ALA A 61 -1.65 -1.00 3.53
C ALA A 61 -0.75 0.03 2.81
N SER A 62 -1.33 0.85 1.94
CA SER A 62 -0.63 1.96 1.29
C SER A 62 -0.21 3.04 2.28
N MET A 63 -1.09 3.44 3.21
CA MET A 63 -0.79 4.38 4.27
C MET A 63 0.32 3.88 5.19
N ASP A 64 0.25 2.63 5.64
CA ASP A 64 1.25 2.02 6.52
C ASP A 64 2.63 2.01 5.85
N ARG A 65 2.68 1.62 4.56
CA ARG A 65 3.92 1.62 3.80
C ARG A 65 4.49 3.02 3.62
N ASN A 66 3.64 4.01 3.32
CA ASN A 66 4.07 5.39 3.19
C ASN A 66 4.62 5.95 4.51
N ASN A 67 3.99 5.60 5.64
CA ASN A 67 4.46 5.98 6.95
C ASN A 67 5.82 5.35 7.29
N GLU A 68 6.03 4.07 6.98
CA GLU A 68 7.33 3.40 7.15
C GLU A 68 8.42 4.10 6.32
N ILE A 69 8.12 4.42 5.06
CA ILE A 69 9.04 5.16 4.18
C ILE A 69 9.37 6.53 4.78
N TYR A 70 8.36 7.26 5.24
CA TYR A 70 8.53 8.57 5.87
C TYR A 70 9.43 8.49 7.12
N LEU A 71 9.19 7.51 8.00
CA LEU A 71 9.97 7.32 9.22
C LEU A 71 11.44 7.02 8.89
N ARG A 72 11.72 6.09 7.95
CA ARG A 72 13.09 5.80 7.54
C ARG A 72 13.78 7.01 6.91
N GLN A 73 13.06 7.79 6.11
CA GLN A 73 13.60 9.03 5.57
C GLN A 73 13.90 10.05 6.66
N ARG A 74 13.06 10.13 7.70
CA ARG A 74 13.28 11.01 8.84
C ARG A 74 14.51 10.59 9.65
N GLU A 75 14.63 9.30 9.97
CA GLU A 75 15.80 8.73 10.66
C GLU A 75 17.09 8.97 9.88
N MET A 76 17.07 8.76 8.56
CA MET A 76 18.23 9.02 7.70
C MET A 76 18.62 10.51 7.72
N LYS A 77 17.64 11.42 7.66
CA LYS A 77 17.91 12.87 7.76
C LYS A 77 18.56 13.22 9.09
N GLU A 78 18.05 12.70 10.20
CA GLU A 78 18.62 12.95 11.53
C GLU A 78 20.03 12.35 11.70
N MET A 79 20.31 11.22 11.04
CA MET A 79 21.65 10.64 10.99
C MET A 79 22.62 11.54 10.22
N LEU A 80 22.21 12.03 9.05
CA LEU A 80 23.00 12.94 8.23
C LEU A 80 23.26 14.28 8.93
N GLU A 81 22.28 14.83 9.65
CA GLU A 81 22.43 16.07 10.43
C GLU A 81 23.51 15.96 11.53
N LYS A 82 23.81 14.74 12.01
CA LYS A 82 24.84 14.49 13.04
C LYS A 82 26.25 14.36 12.48
N LEU A 83 26.42 14.30 11.16
CA LEU A 83 27.73 14.19 10.52
C LEU A 83 28.43 15.55 10.49
N GLY A 84 29.23 15.81 11.53
CA GLY A 84 29.93 17.10 11.71
C GLY A 84 31.37 17.15 11.22
N ASP A 85 31.99 16.02 10.88
CA ASP A 85 33.40 15.93 10.52
C ASP A 85 33.69 14.85 9.45
N LEU A 86 34.88 14.94 8.83
CA LEU A 86 35.29 14.04 7.76
C LEU A 86 35.44 12.57 8.18
N CYS A 87 35.78 12.28 9.44
CA CYS A 87 35.87 10.92 9.95
C CYS A 87 34.47 10.30 10.06
N SER A 88 33.54 11.02 10.69
CA SER A 88 32.12 10.63 10.80
C SER A 88 31.48 10.38 9.44
N ILE A 89 31.78 11.22 8.44
CA ILE A 89 31.30 11.03 7.06
C ILE A 89 31.88 9.75 6.44
N ARG A 90 33.17 9.47 6.65
CA ARG A 90 33.84 8.29 6.08
C ARG A 90 33.36 6.97 6.70
N GLU A 91 32.88 7.01 7.94
CA GLU A 91 32.38 5.84 8.68
C GLU A 91 30.89 5.55 8.45
N LEU A 92 30.14 6.44 7.78
CA LEU A 92 28.73 6.24 7.48
C LEU A 92 28.51 5.00 6.59
N THR A 93 27.79 4.01 7.13
CA THR A 93 27.33 2.84 6.38
C THR A 93 25.82 2.87 6.20
N ILE A 94 25.34 2.93 4.95
CA ILE A 94 23.91 2.83 4.63
C ILE A 94 23.59 1.34 4.46
N SER A 95 22.82 0.78 5.39
CA SER A 95 22.31 -0.59 5.24
C SER A 95 21.24 -0.59 4.13
N GLY A 96 21.54 -1.24 3.00
CA GLY A 96 20.55 -1.51 1.95
C GLY A 96 19.75 -2.76 2.30
N ASN A 97 18.42 -2.64 2.36
CA ASN A 97 17.51 -3.78 2.36
C ASN A 97 17.24 -4.26 0.94
#